data_AF-B4KNB3-F1
#
_entry.id   AF-B4KNB3-F1
#
_cell.length_a   1.000
_cell.length_b   1.000
_cell.length_c   1.000
_cell.angle_alpha   90.00
_cell.angle_beta   90.00
_cell.angle_gamma   90.00
#
_symmetry.space_group_name_H-M   'P 1'
#
loop_
_entity.id
_entity.type
_entity.pdbx_description
1 polymer ?
#
loop_
_entity_poly.entity_id
_entity_poly.type
_entity_poly.pdbx_seq_one_letter_code
_entity_poly.pdbx_strand_id
1 'polypeptide(L)'
;MEVGIPLTNELEVRISEAFCIFDHHGDKYIDTRNVGNVLRFLGCVPSEKEINEIIAATESVENPGETHLPKFMAHVSVLLMNRKMEPASPEKLLKAFETLDPENKRFLTKEYFGKLMEEEAEKFSKAELANMWPVAIDPITGNIPYLFYINQLKHKTTIYDVADVIREELAANEKEKKKERSPMPQMFGL
;
A
#
# COMPACT_ATOMS: atom_id res chain seq x y z
N MET A 1 9.21 22.80 -20.80
CA MET A 1 8.36 23.25 -19.67
C MET A 1 7.90 21.98 -18.99
N GLU A 2 8.42 21.66 -17.80
CA GLU A 2 7.83 20.62 -16.96
C GLU A 2 6.41 21.08 -16.62
N VAL A 3 5.41 20.44 -17.23
CA VAL A 3 4.03 20.63 -16.82
C VAL A 3 3.91 19.91 -15.48
N GLY A 4 3.93 20.66 -14.39
CA GLY A 4 3.73 20.10 -13.05
C GLY A 4 2.43 19.29 -13.04
N ILE A 5 2.50 18.05 -12.57
CA ILE A 5 1.32 17.19 -12.47
C ILE A 5 0.43 17.80 -11.38
N PRO A 6 -0.81 18.21 -11.69
CA PRO A 6 -1.68 18.80 -10.69
C PRO A 6 -2.11 17.72 -9.70
N LEU A 7 -1.76 17.91 -8.44
CA LEU A 7 -2.17 17.06 -7.32
C LEU A 7 -3.39 17.69 -6.65
N THR A 8 -4.45 16.92 -6.50
CA THR A 8 -5.77 17.43 -6.12
C THR A 8 -6.18 17.10 -4.69
N ASN A 9 -5.49 16.14 -4.06
CA ASN A 9 -5.82 15.67 -2.71
C ASN A 9 -4.58 15.05 -2.03
N GLU A 10 -4.67 14.85 -0.72
CA GLU A 10 -3.56 14.31 0.09
C GLU A 10 -3.15 12.88 -0.35
N LEU A 11 -4.08 12.06 -0.83
CA LEU A 11 -3.77 10.71 -1.31
C LEU A 11 -2.83 10.77 -2.54
N GLU A 12 -3.13 11.62 -3.51
CA GLU A 12 -2.28 11.86 -4.68
C GLU A 12 -0.91 12.42 -4.30
N VAL A 13 -0.84 13.31 -3.30
CA VAL A 13 0.43 13.82 -2.76
C VAL A 13 1.29 12.68 -2.23
N ARG A 14 0.74 11.82 -1.38
CA ARG A 14 1.46 10.67 -0.82
C ARG A 14 1.94 9.69 -1.89
N ILE A 15 1.10 9.41 -2.90
CA ILE A 15 1.47 8.54 -4.02
C ILE A 15 2.61 9.16 -4.83
N SER A 16 2.51 10.46 -5.14
CA SER A 16 3.54 11.20 -5.86
C SER A 16 4.87 11.21 -5.11
N GLU A 17 4.84 11.51 -3.81
CA GLU A 17 6.04 11.51 -2.95
C GLU A 17 6.71 10.14 -2.91
N ALA A 18 5.94 9.07 -2.70
CA ALA A 18 6.46 7.70 -2.71
C ALA A 18 7.07 7.32 -4.05
N PHE A 19 6.41 7.68 -5.16
CA PHE A 19 6.89 7.39 -6.50
C PHE A 19 8.21 8.13 -6.79
N CYS A 20 8.29 9.41 -6.42
CA CYS A 20 9.46 10.25 -6.68
C CYS A 20 10.73 9.80 -5.93
N ILE A 21 10.61 8.99 -4.88
CA ILE A 21 11.77 8.38 -4.20
C ILE A 21 12.51 7.40 -5.12
N PHE A 22 11.79 6.77 -6.07
CA PHE A 22 12.34 5.79 -7.01
C PHE A 22 12.53 6.37 -8.43
N ASP A 23 12.10 7.60 -8.67
CA ASP A 23 12.36 8.39 -9.88
C ASP A 23 13.78 8.97 -9.80
N HIS A 24 14.76 8.22 -10.32
CA HIS A 24 16.17 8.63 -10.26
C HIS A 24 16.52 9.78 -11.20
N HIS A 25 15.69 10.04 -12.22
CA HIS A 25 15.97 11.02 -13.27
C HIS A 25 15.18 12.32 -13.12
N GLY A 26 14.18 12.33 -12.24
CA GLY A 26 13.28 13.46 -12.02
C GLY A 26 12.25 13.64 -13.14
N ASP A 27 12.22 12.74 -14.12
CA ASP A 27 11.39 12.83 -15.33
C ASP A 27 9.99 12.22 -15.14
N LYS A 28 9.67 11.78 -13.91
CA LYS A 28 8.39 11.18 -13.52
C LYS A 28 8.18 9.78 -14.11
N TYR A 29 9.25 9.10 -14.49
CA TYR A 29 9.25 7.69 -14.82
C TYR A 29 9.97 6.87 -13.75
N ILE A 30 9.51 5.64 -13.57
CA ILE A 30 10.25 4.61 -12.85
C ILE A 30 10.30 3.35 -13.70
N ASP A 31 11.36 2.57 -13.50
CA ASP A 31 11.40 1.20 -13.97
C ASP A 31 10.27 0.38 -13.31
N THR A 32 9.57 -0.43 -14.11
CA THR A 32 8.48 -1.30 -13.65
C THR A 32 8.88 -2.23 -12.50
N ARG A 33 10.15 -2.62 -12.40
CA ARG A 33 10.71 -3.40 -11.27
C ARG A 33 10.58 -2.67 -9.92
N ASN A 34 10.45 -1.34 -9.93
CA ASN A 34 10.26 -0.55 -8.72
C ASN A 34 8.79 -0.40 -8.30
N VAL A 35 7.82 -0.82 -9.11
CA VAL A 35 6.38 -0.68 -8.77
C VAL A 35 6.05 -1.31 -7.43
N GLY A 36 6.54 -2.53 -7.17
CA GLY A 36 6.36 -3.21 -5.88
C GLY A 36 7.01 -2.46 -4.72
N ASN A 37 8.14 -1.77 -4.95
CA ASN A 37 8.83 -0.98 -3.94
C ASN A 37 8.03 0.29 -3.58
N VAL A 38 7.46 0.98 -4.58
CA VAL A 38 6.59 2.15 -4.33
C VAL A 38 5.37 1.76 -3.51
N LEU A 39 4.69 0.66 -3.87
CA LEU A 39 3.51 0.18 -3.16
C LEU A 39 3.82 -0.18 -1.70
N ARG A 40 4.94 -0.89 -1.47
CA ARG A 40 5.39 -1.24 -0.11
C ARG A 40 5.84 -0.01 0.68
N PHE A 41 6.42 1.01 0.02
CA PHE A 41 6.75 2.29 0.65
C PHE A 41 5.49 3.07 1.10
N LEU A 42 4.40 2.98 0.33
CA LEU A 42 3.08 3.51 0.71
C LEU A 42 2.43 2.75 1.87
N GLY A 43 3.05 1.66 2.34
CA GLY A 43 2.51 0.81 3.41
C GLY A 43 1.51 -0.24 2.93
N CYS A 44 1.42 -0.50 1.62
CA CYS A 44 0.61 -1.57 1.07
C CYS A 44 1.33 -2.92 1.20
N VAL A 45 0.57 -4.02 1.19
CA VAL A 45 1.10 -5.40 1.16
C VAL A 45 0.56 -6.12 -0.08
N PRO A 46 1.04 -5.75 -1.29
CA PRO A 46 0.62 -6.41 -2.52
C PRO A 46 1.24 -7.79 -2.65
N SER A 47 0.48 -8.72 -3.22
CA SER A 47 0.98 -9.99 -3.75
C SER A 47 1.79 -9.79 -5.04
N GLU A 48 2.64 -10.74 -5.40
CA GLU A 48 3.37 -10.68 -6.67
C GLU A 48 2.42 -10.67 -7.88
N LYS A 49 1.27 -11.35 -7.76
CA LYS A 49 0.22 -11.28 -8.76
C LYS A 49 -0.35 -9.86 -8.90
N GLU A 50 -0.71 -9.20 -7.81
CA GLU A 50 -1.24 -7.83 -7.83
C GLU A 50 -0.21 -6.84 -8.38
N ILE A 51 1.08 -7.00 -8.05
CA ILE A 51 2.16 -6.17 -8.62
C ILE A 51 2.18 -6.29 -10.14
N ASN A 52 2.13 -7.52 -10.68
CA ASN A 52 2.13 -7.76 -12.12
C ASN A 52 0.89 -7.18 -12.81
N GLU A 53 -0.28 -7.26 -12.18
CA GLU A 53 -1.52 -6.65 -12.68
C GLU A 53 -1.40 -5.11 -12.74
N ILE A 54 -0.81 -4.50 -11.72
CA ILE A 54 -0.58 -3.04 -11.67
C ILE A 54 0.47 -2.64 -12.71
N ILE A 55 1.56 -3.40 -12.88
CA ILE A 55 2.55 -3.15 -13.94
C ILE A 55 1.87 -3.17 -15.31
N ALA A 56 1.14 -4.24 -15.63
CA ALA A 56 0.43 -4.35 -16.91
C ALA A 56 -0.57 -3.21 -17.13
N ALA A 57 -1.24 -2.74 -16.07
CA ALA A 57 -2.17 -1.63 -16.14
C ALA A 57 -1.46 -0.27 -16.31
N THR A 58 -0.23 -0.10 -15.84
CA THR A 58 0.43 1.22 -15.68
C THR A 58 1.66 1.42 -16.55
N GLU A 59 2.20 0.37 -17.17
CA GLU A 59 3.36 0.43 -18.07
C GLU A 59 3.11 1.39 -19.25
N SER A 60 4.15 2.12 -19.64
CA SER A 60 4.12 3.07 -20.74
C SER A 60 4.05 2.34 -22.08
N VAL A 61 3.18 2.81 -22.97
CA VAL A 61 3.13 2.33 -24.36
C VAL A 61 4.32 2.86 -25.16
N GLU A 62 4.82 4.05 -24.80
CA GLU A 62 5.93 4.72 -25.49
C GLU A 62 7.29 4.17 -25.05
N ASN A 63 7.41 3.81 -23.76
CA ASN A 63 8.63 3.27 -23.16
C ASN A 63 8.33 1.96 -22.40
N PRO A 64 8.26 0.82 -23.09
CA PRO A 64 8.09 -0.48 -22.41
C PRO A 64 9.18 -0.72 -21.37
N GLY A 65 8.81 -1.29 -20.23
CA GLY A 65 9.64 -1.46 -19.05
C GLY A 65 9.59 -0.29 -18.06
N GLU A 66 8.95 0.83 -18.42
CA GLU A 66 8.79 2.01 -17.57
C GLU A 66 7.33 2.34 -17.27
N THR A 67 7.08 2.94 -16.11
CA THR A 67 5.77 3.43 -15.69
C THR A 67 5.84 4.93 -15.46
N HIS A 68 4.86 5.69 -15.97
CA HIS A 68 4.75 7.14 -15.82
C HIS A 68 3.83 7.53 -14.65
N LEU A 69 4.22 8.51 -13.83
CA LEU A 69 3.53 8.90 -12.60
C LEU A 69 2.02 9.14 -12.75
N PRO A 70 1.51 9.95 -13.70
CA PRO A 70 0.07 10.19 -13.84
C PRO A 70 -0.75 8.91 -14.04
N LYS A 71 -0.23 7.96 -14.83
CA LYS A 71 -0.91 6.69 -15.12
C LYS A 71 -0.90 5.78 -13.88
N PHE A 72 0.25 5.69 -13.21
CA PHE A 72 0.38 4.97 -11.94
C PHE A 72 -0.54 5.54 -10.86
N MET A 73 -0.49 6.85 -10.65
CA MET A 73 -1.26 7.56 -9.64
C MET A 73 -2.77 7.38 -9.86
N ALA A 74 -3.26 7.58 -11.09
CA ALA A 74 -4.67 7.38 -11.39
C ALA A 74 -5.14 5.95 -11.09
N HIS A 75 -4.33 4.93 -11.42
CA HIS A 75 -4.68 3.54 -11.18
C HIS A 75 -4.62 3.18 -9.68
N VAL A 76 -3.52 3.53 -9.00
CA VAL A 76 -3.29 3.19 -7.60
C VAL A 76 -4.25 3.94 -6.67
N SER A 77 -4.59 5.19 -6.95
CA SER A 77 -5.61 5.92 -6.18
C SER A 77 -6.93 5.14 -6.11
N VAL A 78 -7.38 4.58 -7.24
CA VAL A 78 -8.61 3.77 -7.28
C VAL A 78 -8.46 2.49 -6.46
N LEU A 79 -7.31 1.81 -6.53
CA LEU A 79 -7.06 0.60 -5.74
C LEU A 79 -7.10 0.90 -4.23
N LEU A 80 -6.46 1.99 -3.80
CA LEU A 80 -6.40 2.39 -2.39
C LEU A 80 -7.76 2.85 -1.85
N MET A 81 -8.53 3.63 -2.64
CA MET A 81 -9.91 4.00 -2.28
C MET A 81 -10.84 2.78 -2.12
N ASN A 82 -10.53 1.69 -2.81
CA ASN A 82 -11.22 0.40 -2.70
C ASN A 82 -10.58 -0.57 -1.69
N ARG A 83 -9.65 -0.08 -0.86
CA ARG A 83 -8.93 -0.84 0.18
C ARG A 83 -8.23 -2.11 -0.35
N LYS A 84 -7.72 -2.06 -1.58
CA LYS A 84 -6.90 -3.16 -2.13
C LYS A 84 -5.50 -3.14 -1.52
N MET A 85 -4.91 -4.32 -1.36
CA MET A 85 -3.56 -4.53 -0.80
C MET A 85 -3.40 -4.07 0.67
N GLU A 86 -4.52 -3.89 1.38
CA GLU A 86 -4.49 -3.41 2.76
C GLU A 86 -3.85 -4.44 3.69
N PRO A 87 -2.90 -4.04 4.56
CA PRO A 87 -2.33 -4.93 5.56
C PRO A 87 -3.41 -5.48 6.51
N ALA A 88 -3.19 -6.70 7.02
CA ALA A 88 -4.00 -7.19 8.14
C ALA A 88 -3.80 -6.30 9.38
N SER A 89 -4.87 -6.11 10.17
CA SER A 89 -4.78 -5.31 11.40
C SER A 89 -3.77 -5.90 12.39
N PRO A 90 -3.14 -5.08 13.25
CA PRO A 90 -2.22 -5.56 14.28
C PRO A 90 -2.81 -6.67 15.16
N GLU A 91 -4.11 -6.61 15.47
CA GLU A 91 -4.82 -7.61 16.27
C GLU A 91 -4.97 -8.93 15.53
N LYS A 92 -5.22 -8.89 14.22
CA LYS A 92 -5.30 -10.09 13.39
C LYS A 92 -3.92 -10.72 13.23
N LEU A 93 -2.88 -9.91 13.02
CA LEU A 93 -1.49 -10.38 12.97
C LEU A 93 -1.07 -11.01 14.30
N LEU A 94 -1.40 -10.40 15.44
CA LEU A 94 -1.12 -10.94 16.76
C LEU A 94 -1.71 -12.33 16.95
N LYS A 95 -3.00 -12.50 16.65
CA LYS A 95 -3.67 -13.80 16.73
C LYS A 95 -3.01 -14.85 15.83
N ALA A 96 -2.59 -14.46 14.63
CA ALA A 96 -1.88 -15.36 13.73
C ALA A 96 -0.53 -15.81 14.32
N PHE A 97 0.29 -14.88 14.83
CA PHE A 97 1.56 -15.24 15.47
C PHE A 97 1.37 -16.06 16.75
N GLU A 98 0.34 -15.79 17.56
CA GLU A 98 0.01 -16.61 18.73
C GLU A 98 -0.33 -18.06 18.36
N THR A 99 -0.87 -18.32 17.16
CA THR A 99 -1.08 -19.70 16.68
C THR A 99 0.23 -20.41 16.33
N LEU A 100 1.27 -19.66 15.97
CA LEU A 100 2.62 -20.17 15.68
C LEU A 100 3.48 -20.30 16.95
N ASP A 101 3.06 -19.68 18.06
CA ASP A 101 3.74 -19.67 19.35
C ASP A 101 2.80 -20.12 20.48
N PRO A 102 2.46 -21.42 20.55
CA PRO A 102 1.52 -21.96 21.53
C PRO A 102 2.03 -21.85 22.98
N GLU A 103 3.34 -21.67 23.16
CA GLU A 103 3.98 -21.49 24.45
C GLU A 103 4.02 -20.01 24.90
N ASN A 104 3.54 -19.08 24.06
CA ASN A 104 3.50 -17.64 24.32
C ASN A 104 4.88 -17.07 24.71
N LYS A 105 5.91 -17.51 23.98
CA LYS A 105 7.28 -17.01 24.08
C LYS A 105 7.41 -15.56 23.60
N ARG A 106 6.47 -15.09 22.77
CA ARG A 106 6.40 -13.77 22.13
C ARG A 106 7.49 -13.53 21.08
N PHE A 107 8.12 -14.61 20.62
CA PHE A 107 9.10 -14.64 19.55
C PHE A 107 9.03 -15.96 18.78
N LEU A 108 9.52 -15.96 17.55
CA LEU A 108 9.78 -17.18 16.78
C LEU A 108 11.28 -17.34 16.53
N THR A 109 11.75 -18.58 16.40
CA THR A 109 13.15 -18.81 16.01
C THR A 109 13.34 -18.54 14.52
N LYS A 110 14.57 -18.19 14.12
CA LYS A 110 14.93 -18.01 12.71
C LYS A 110 14.62 -19.24 11.87
N GLU A 111 14.93 -20.43 12.39
CA GLU A 111 14.76 -21.69 11.68
C GLU A 111 13.28 -22.00 11.44
N TYR A 112 12.45 -21.83 12.48
CA TYR A 112 11.03 -22.10 12.38
C TYR A 112 10.33 -21.11 11.46
N PHE A 113 10.58 -19.82 11.65
CA PHE A 113 9.98 -18.79 10.79
C PHE A 113 10.49 -18.88 9.35
N GLY A 114 11.79 -19.13 9.14
CA GLY A 114 12.38 -19.33 7.82
C GLY A 114 11.71 -20.48 7.06
N LYS A 115 11.48 -21.62 7.72
CA LYS A 115 10.76 -22.75 7.13
C LYS A 115 9.35 -22.34 6.66
N LEU A 116 8.59 -21.64 7.49
CA LEU A 116 7.25 -21.17 7.13
C LEU A 116 7.28 -20.27 5.88
N MET A 117 8.24 -19.35 5.82
CA MET A 117 8.37 -18.41 4.69
C MET A 117 8.84 -19.09 3.39
N GLU A 118 9.54 -20.22 3.46
CA GLU A 118 9.98 -20.98 2.28
C GLU A 118 8.92 -21.99 1.78
N GLU A 119 8.03 -22.47 2.67
CA GLU A 119 7.10 -23.57 2.37
C GLU A 119 5.66 -23.10 2.14
N GLU A 120 5.22 -22.04 2.81
CA GLU A 120 3.82 -21.59 2.85
C GLU A 120 3.58 -20.32 2.00
N ALA A 121 2.36 -20.17 1.49
CA ALA A 121 1.88 -18.98 0.77
C ALA A 121 2.80 -18.51 -0.41
N GLU A 122 3.01 -17.21 -0.55
CA GLU A 122 4.00 -16.65 -1.48
C GLU A 122 5.40 -16.81 -0.89
N LYS A 123 6.11 -17.80 -1.44
CA LYS A 123 7.38 -18.28 -0.90
C LYS A 123 8.47 -17.25 -1.09
N PHE A 124 9.22 -17.03 -0.03
CA PHE A 124 10.43 -16.22 -0.10
C PHE A 124 11.57 -17.06 -0.67
N SER A 125 12.35 -16.44 -1.54
CA SER A 125 13.64 -16.94 -1.94
C SER A 125 14.66 -16.80 -0.80
N LYS A 126 15.72 -17.61 -0.86
CA LYS A 126 16.84 -17.50 0.08
C LYS A 126 17.47 -16.11 0.12
N ALA A 127 17.47 -15.41 -1.01
CA ALA A 127 18.01 -14.06 -1.11
C ALA A 127 17.11 -13.05 -0.37
N GLU A 128 15.79 -13.14 -0.53
CA GLU A 128 14.84 -12.28 0.20
C GLU A 128 14.91 -12.51 1.70
N LEU A 129 15.00 -13.77 2.14
CA LEU A 129 15.21 -14.10 3.55
C LEU A 129 16.54 -13.54 4.08
N ALA A 130 17.63 -13.69 3.32
CA ALA A 130 18.92 -13.14 3.70
C ALA A 130 18.89 -11.62 3.87
N ASN A 131 18.12 -10.91 3.02
CA ASN A 131 17.92 -9.46 3.13
C ASN A 131 17.02 -9.08 4.32
N MET A 132 16.10 -9.95 4.72
CA MET A 132 15.17 -9.71 5.83
C MET A 132 15.81 -9.94 7.21
N TRP A 133 16.66 -10.96 7.35
CA TRP A 133 17.23 -11.37 8.65
C TRP A 133 17.91 -10.26 9.45
N PRO A 134 18.73 -9.36 8.86
CA PRO A 134 19.38 -8.29 9.60
C PRO A 134 18.40 -7.32 10.29
N VAL A 135 17.16 -7.23 9.79
CA VAL A 135 16.12 -6.33 10.32
C VAL A 135 15.16 -7.08 11.24
N ALA A 136 14.88 -8.34 10.94
CA ALA A 136 13.87 -9.15 11.64
C ALA A 136 14.38 -9.83 12.93
N ILE A 137 15.69 -10.10 13.01
CA ILE A 137 16.29 -10.85 14.11
C ILE A 137 16.88 -9.89 15.15
N ASP A 138 16.54 -10.11 16.42
CA ASP A 138 17.22 -9.48 17.53
C ASP A 138 18.65 -10.07 17.66
N PRO A 139 19.71 -9.26 17.53
CA PRO A 139 21.09 -9.75 17.56
C PRO A 139 21.51 -10.35 18.91
N ILE A 140 20.80 -10.06 20.00
CA ILE A 140 21.11 -10.60 21.32
C ILE A 140 20.53 -12.00 21.48
N THR A 141 19.26 -12.17 21.11
CA THR A 141 18.54 -13.43 21.33
C THR A 141 18.60 -14.39 20.14
N GLY A 142 18.90 -13.89 18.94
CA GLY A 142 18.87 -14.67 17.70
C GLY A 142 17.44 -15.00 17.22
N ASN A 143 16.43 -14.44 17.87
CA ASN A 143 15.02 -14.71 17.59
C ASN A 143 14.34 -13.53 16.89
N ILE A 144 13.14 -13.79 16.37
CA ILE A 144 12.27 -12.79 15.75
C ILE A 144 11.21 -12.37 16.77
N PRO A 145 11.36 -11.22 17.45
CA PRO A 145 10.42 -10.76 18.48
C PRO A 145 9.15 -10.19 17.85
N TYR A 146 8.26 -11.04 17.32
CA TYR A 146 7.07 -10.59 16.57
C TYR A 146 6.20 -9.58 17.33
N LEU A 147 6.11 -9.68 18.67
CA LEU A 147 5.32 -8.75 19.48
C LEU A 147 5.87 -7.31 19.40
N PHE A 148 7.18 -7.14 19.27
CA PHE A 148 7.81 -5.84 19.07
C PHE A 148 7.33 -5.19 17.76
N TYR A 149 7.35 -5.93 16.65
CA TYR A 149 6.88 -5.43 15.35
C TYR A 149 5.39 -5.10 15.36
N ILE A 150 4.55 -5.97 15.94
CA ILE A 150 3.11 -5.72 16.03
C ILE A 150 2.81 -4.42 16.81
N ASN A 151 3.52 -4.18 17.91
CA ASN A 151 3.33 -2.95 18.68
C ASN A 151 3.74 -1.69 17.90
N GLN A 152 4.74 -1.78 17.03
CA GLN A 152 5.08 -0.65 16.14
C GLN A 152 4.00 -0.34 15.11
N LEU A 153 3.16 -1.31 14.74
CA LEU A 153 2.10 -1.13 13.75
C LEU A 153 0.86 -0.43 14.35
N LYS A 154 0.61 -0.53 15.66
CA LYS A 154 -0.60 -0.02 16.32
C LYS A 154 -0.77 1.50 16.29
N HIS A 155 0.29 2.26 16.03
CA HIS A 155 0.29 3.71 16.17
C HIS A 155 0.59 4.45 14.86
N LYS A 156 0.51 3.76 13.71
CA LYS A 156 0.79 4.35 12.40
C LYS A 156 -0.51 4.61 11.64
N THR A 157 -0.73 5.86 11.26
CA THR A 157 -1.72 6.21 10.24
C THR A 157 -1.33 5.56 8.93
N THR A 158 -2.29 4.93 8.27
CA THR A 158 -2.10 4.22 7.02
C THR A 158 -2.54 5.09 5.84
N ILE A 159 -2.08 4.76 4.64
CA ILE A 159 -2.56 5.38 3.40
C ILE A 159 -4.07 5.17 3.19
N TYR A 160 -4.64 4.12 3.79
CA TYR A 160 -6.07 3.81 3.71
C TYR A 160 -6.92 4.75 4.55
N ASP A 161 -6.41 5.23 5.70
CA ASP A 161 -7.10 6.24 6.49
C ASP A 161 -7.22 7.56 5.70
N VAL A 162 -6.15 7.93 4.98
CA VAL A 162 -6.17 9.07 4.05
C VAL A 162 -7.16 8.83 2.92
N ALA A 163 -7.16 7.64 2.31
CA ALA A 163 -8.08 7.28 1.24
C ALA A 163 -9.56 7.32 1.69
N ASP A 164 -9.86 6.91 2.93
CA ASP A 164 -11.21 6.98 3.49
C ASP A 164 -11.70 8.42 3.60
N VAL A 165 -10.86 9.34 4.12
CA VAL A 165 -11.20 10.77 4.22
C VAL A 165 -11.53 11.34 2.85
N ILE A 166 -10.68 11.11 1.84
CA ILE A 166 -10.92 11.60 0.48
C ILE A 166 -12.21 11.01 -0.10
N ARG A 167 -12.46 9.72 0.12
CA ARG A 167 -13.71 9.07 -0.34
C ARG A 167 -14.95 9.70 0.28
N GLU A 168 -14.90 10.03 1.57
CA GLU A 168 -16.00 10.69 2.29
C GLU A 168 -16.24 12.11 1.77
N GLU A 169 -15.18 12.88 1.53
CA GLU A 169 -15.25 14.23 0.95
C GLU A 169 -15.87 14.21 -0.46
N LEU A 170 -15.44 13.28 -1.31
CA LEU A 170 -16.01 13.11 -2.66
C LEU A 170 -17.51 12.76 -2.58
N ALA A 171 -17.89 11.85 -1.69
CA ALA A 171 -19.28 11.46 -1.50
C ALA A 171 -20.15 12.61 -0.94
N ALA A 172 -19.60 13.49 -0.10
CA ALA A 172 -20.27 14.67 0.40
C ALA A 172 -20.50 15.69 -0.74
N ASN A 173 -19.46 15.98 -1.52
CA ASN A 173 -19.52 16.92 -2.65
C ASN A 173 -20.53 16.47 -3.72
N GLU A 174 -20.64 15.17 -3.99
CA GLU A 174 -21.65 14.63 -4.90
C GLU A 174 -23.08 14.82 -4.39
N LYS A 175 -23.30 14.66 -3.08
CA LYS A 175 -24.61 14.88 -2.45
C LYS A 175 -25.03 16.34 -2.54
N GLU A 176 -24.10 17.27 -2.33
CA GLU A 176 -24.35 18.71 -2.46
C GLU A 176 -24.71 19.10 -3.90
N LYS A 177 -23.92 18.66 -4.89
CA LYS A 177 -24.24 18.89 -6.31
C LYS A 177 -25.59 18.33 -6.72
N LYS A 178 -26.03 17.21 -6.14
CA LYS A 178 -27.36 16.63 -6.39
C LYS A 178 -28.48 17.47 -5.75
N LYS A 179 -28.26 18.07 -4.58
CA LYS A 179 -29.22 19.00 -3.95
C LYS A 179 -29.40 20.27 -4.78
N GLU A 180 -28.31 20.85 -5.27
CA GLU A 180 -28.35 22.07 -6.11
C GLU A 180 -29.02 21.84 -7.47
N ARG A 181 -28.96 20.62 -8.01
CA ARG A 181 -29.59 20.25 -9.29
C ARG A 181 -31.07 19.86 -9.18
N SER A 182 -31.64 19.79 -7.97
CA SER A 182 -33.06 19.43 -7.80
C SER A 182 -33.94 20.64 -8.17
N PRO A 183 -34.89 20.51 -9.13
CA PRO A 183 -35.71 21.64 -9.56
C PRO A 183 -36.62 22.14 -8.43
N MET A 184 -36.78 23.47 -8.31
CA MET A 184 -37.78 24.06 -7.41
C MET A 184 -39.17 23.50 -7.76
N PRO A 185 -40.00 23.12 -6.78
CA PRO A 185 -41.39 22.77 -7.05
C PRO A 185 -42.05 23.93 -7.79
N GLN A 186 -42.57 23.67 -8.99
CA GLN A 186 -43.44 24.63 -9.66
C GLN A 186 -44.64 24.84 -8.75
N MET A 187 -44.66 25.98 -8.05
CA MET A 187 -45.82 26.45 -7.32
C MET A 187 -46.90 26.76 -8.38
N PHE A 188 -47.70 25.77 -8.75
CA PHE A 188 -48.93 26.01 -9.46
C PHE A 188 -49.88 26.72 -8.49
N GLY A 189 -49.88 28.04 -8.59
CA GLY A 189 -50.93 28.90 -8.04
C GLY A 189 -52.24 28.66 -8.77
N LEU A 190 -53.31 28.69 -7.98
CA LEU A 190 -54.74 28.54 -8.27
C LEU A 190 -55.23 29.10 -9.61
#